data_AF-X1GYN6-F1
#
_entry.id   AF-X1GYN6-F1
#
_cell.length_a   1.000
_cell.length_b   1.000
_cell.length_c   1.000
_cell.angle_alpha   90.00
_cell.angle_beta   90.00
_cell.angle_gamma   90.00
#
_symmetry.space_group_name_H-M   'P 1'
#
loop_
_entity.id
_entity.type
_entity.pdbx_description
1 polymer ?
#
loop_
_entity_poly.entity_id
_entity_poly.type
_entity_poly.pdbx_seq_one_letter_code
_entity_poly.pdbx_strand_id
1 'polypeptide(L)'
;LYRFALEDELLFQYNILESSANFTGGSIHLDLNAGFKDVIYSELSQVSCDDYYLTVEISRYRTDEDEGKPDLIGTAQISLDKSLLGFHNYDLTIDLDQFDTLDLEKLADAISRESVYDLYIRIESSISSCKVDGDLFKGIYAHELLSASFEIETDESDLKLNGDSIETPYVPISQESILLTKTDASTYSFGQLLYDFDFVIDEIRTDKDILYEDIDYKVDLDKRTITLINVYRDYSGYLFADITYKAFEWEKGSVSSLDPIT
;
A
#
# COMPACT_ATOMS: atom_id res chain seq x y z
N LEU A 1 -0.49 17.37 36.32
CA LEU A 1 -1.66 17.10 35.47
C LEU A 1 -1.43 15.77 34.76
N TYR A 2 -2.50 15.06 34.39
CA TYR A 2 -2.41 13.78 33.70
C TYR A 2 -2.16 13.98 32.20
N ARG A 3 -1.36 13.10 31.60
CA ARG A 3 -1.19 12.94 30.14
C ARG A 3 -1.82 11.60 29.77
N PHE A 4 -2.67 11.61 28.76
CA PHE A 4 -3.16 10.40 28.11
C PHE A 4 -2.46 10.31 26.76
N ALA A 5 -1.84 9.17 26.49
CA ALA A 5 -1.16 8.89 25.24
C ALA A 5 -1.47 7.46 24.82
N LEU A 6 -1.78 7.26 23.56
CA LEU A 6 -1.99 5.97 22.94
C LEU A 6 -1.25 5.95 21.61
N GLU A 7 -0.62 4.84 21.30
CA GLU A 7 0.25 4.71 20.13
C GLU A 7 -0.08 3.46 19.32
N ASP A 8 0.15 3.59 18.02
CA ASP A 8 0.18 2.50 17.05
C ASP A 8 1.58 2.45 16.43
N GLU A 9 2.05 1.24 16.16
CA GLU A 9 3.36 0.99 15.56
C GLU A 9 3.18 0.25 14.25
N LEU A 10 3.89 0.71 13.22
CA LEU A 10 3.77 0.26 11.85
C LEU A 10 5.17 -0.13 11.37
N LEU A 11 5.29 -1.33 10.83
CA LEU A 11 6.51 -1.81 10.23
C LEU A 11 6.27 -2.04 8.74
N PHE A 12 7.00 -1.30 7.92
CA PHE A 12 6.96 -1.41 6.48
C PHE A 12 8.17 -2.23 6.01
N GLN A 13 7.89 -3.48 5.65
CA GLN A 13 8.89 -4.51 5.33
C GLN A 13 9.26 -4.57 3.84
N TYR A 14 8.72 -3.66 3.03
CA TYR A 14 8.88 -3.71 1.58
C TYR A 14 9.81 -2.60 1.11
N ASN A 15 10.71 -2.95 0.20
CA ASN A 15 11.70 -2.01 -0.30
C ASN A 15 11.21 -1.35 -1.59
N ILE A 16 11.05 -0.02 -1.56
CA ILE A 16 10.48 0.78 -2.64
C ILE A 16 11.56 1.20 -3.64
N LEU A 17 12.73 1.59 -3.16
CA LEU A 17 13.84 2.09 -3.97
C LEU A 17 14.84 0.99 -4.29
N GLU A 18 15.46 1.02 -5.46
CA GLU A 18 16.61 0.15 -5.76
C GLU A 18 17.88 0.66 -5.06
N SER A 19 18.02 1.98 -4.92
CA SER A 19 19.10 2.63 -4.16
C SER A 19 18.67 4.00 -3.64
N SER A 20 19.40 4.53 -2.65
CA SER A 20 19.14 5.83 -2.02
C SER A 20 19.36 7.06 -2.92
N ALA A 21 19.86 6.89 -4.14
CA ALA A 21 20.39 7.97 -4.97
C ALA A 21 19.34 8.93 -5.57
N ASN A 22 18.05 8.56 -5.55
CA ASN A 22 17.01 9.27 -6.31
C ASN A 22 15.83 9.77 -5.46
N PHE A 23 15.93 9.69 -4.13
CA PHE A 23 14.88 10.13 -3.21
C PHE A 23 14.94 11.63 -2.97
N THR A 24 13.84 12.35 -3.19
CA THR A 24 13.80 13.81 -3.06
C THR A 24 12.75 14.35 -2.10
N GLY A 25 11.76 13.54 -1.73
CA GLY A 25 10.69 13.98 -0.85
C GLY A 25 9.62 12.91 -0.68
N GLY A 26 8.47 13.31 -0.14
CA GLY A 26 7.38 12.41 0.14
C GLY A 26 6.43 12.95 1.21
N SER A 27 5.39 12.17 1.48
CA SER A 27 4.41 12.46 2.52
C SER A 27 3.91 11.19 3.20
N ILE A 28 3.50 11.30 4.45
CA ILE A 28 2.72 10.27 5.14
C ILE A 28 1.28 10.76 5.21
N HIS A 29 0.37 9.95 4.71
CA HIS A 29 -1.06 10.16 4.87
C HIS A 29 -1.60 9.23 5.96
N LEU A 30 -2.35 9.78 6.91
CA LEU A 30 -2.94 9.07 8.04
C LEU A 30 -4.43 9.37 8.12
N ASP A 31 -5.23 8.31 8.25
CA ASP A 31 -6.63 8.40 8.67
C ASP A 31 -6.74 7.75 10.06
N LEU A 32 -7.09 8.53 11.08
CA LEU A 32 -7.20 8.03 12.45
C LEU A 32 -8.36 8.65 13.22
N ASN A 33 -8.91 7.89 14.17
CA ASN A 33 -9.79 8.43 15.18
C ASN A 33 -9.03 8.68 16.48
N ALA A 34 -9.17 9.87 17.06
CA ALA A 34 -8.63 10.17 18.38
C ALA A 34 -9.59 11.04 19.21
N GLY A 35 -9.48 10.94 20.53
CA GLY A 35 -10.23 11.77 21.48
C GLY A 35 -10.99 10.96 22.53
N PHE A 36 -11.84 11.63 23.30
CA PHE A 36 -12.63 10.96 24.34
C PHE A 36 -13.86 10.26 23.75
N LYS A 37 -13.95 8.95 23.97
CA LYS A 37 -15.07 8.08 23.67
C LYS A 37 -15.96 7.88 24.89
N ASP A 38 -17.21 7.49 24.65
CA ASP A 38 -18.24 7.20 25.66
C ASP A 38 -18.60 8.41 26.54
N VAL A 39 -18.45 9.63 26.00
CA VAL A 39 -18.82 10.89 26.65
C VAL A 39 -20.12 11.44 26.07
N ILE A 40 -20.99 11.99 26.93
CA ILE A 40 -22.11 12.81 26.47
C ILE A 40 -21.54 14.14 25.95
N TYR A 41 -21.73 14.48 24.66
CA TYR A 41 -21.11 15.67 24.04
C TYR A 41 -21.22 16.98 24.85
N SER A 42 -22.29 17.18 25.63
CA SER A 42 -22.42 18.35 26.52
C SER A 42 -21.35 18.43 27.61
N GLU A 43 -20.81 17.29 28.06
CA GLU A 43 -19.75 17.21 29.07
C GLU A 43 -18.38 17.60 28.51
N LEU A 44 -18.14 17.44 27.20
CA LEU A 44 -16.88 17.86 26.56
C LEU A 44 -16.69 19.38 26.63
N SER A 45 -17.78 20.17 26.67
CA SER A 45 -17.72 21.62 26.85
C SER A 45 -17.15 22.06 28.21
N GLN A 46 -17.08 21.13 29.17
CA GLN A 46 -16.50 21.34 30.50
C GLN A 46 -15.01 20.99 30.54
N VAL A 47 -14.46 20.44 29.46
CA VAL A 47 -13.06 20.01 29.40
C VAL A 47 -12.26 21.01 28.57
N SER A 48 -11.14 21.46 29.11
CA SER A 48 -10.15 22.24 28.38
C SER A 48 -8.78 21.62 28.58
N CYS A 49 -7.99 21.48 27.53
CA CYS A 49 -6.65 20.91 27.61
C CYS A 49 -5.64 21.89 27.02
N ASP A 50 -4.45 21.97 27.64
CA ASP A 50 -3.40 22.88 27.16
C ASP A 50 -2.66 22.26 25.97
N ASP A 51 -2.59 20.93 25.86
CA ASP A 51 -1.91 20.21 24.77
C ASP A 51 -2.81 19.12 24.19
N TYR A 52 -2.89 19.06 22.86
CA TYR A 52 -3.52 17.98 22.11
C TYR A 52 -2.83 17.86 20.75
N TYR A 53 -2.12 16.77 20.51
CA TYR A 53 -1.29 16.60 19.32
C TYR A 53 -1.17 15.14 18.93
N LEU A 54 -0.82 14.93 17.66
CA LEU A 54 -0.31 13.68 17.11
C LEU A 54 1.20 13.81 16.95
N THR A 55 1.96 12.83 17.40
CA THR A 55 3.39 12.70 17.14
C THR A 55 3.59 11.53 16.19
N VAL A 56 4.29 11.77 15.08
CA VAL A 56 4.68 10.74 14.12
C VAL A 56 6.19 10.65 14.11
N GLU A 57 6.73 9.49 14.48
CA GLU A 57 8.15 9.21 14.47
C GLU A 57 8.44 8.22 13.33
N ILE A 58 9.42 8.55 12.49
CA ILE A 58 9.95 7.64 11.49
C ILE A 58 11.32 7.17 11.98
N SER A 59 11.56 5.87 11.91
CA SER A 59 12.83 5.24 12.28
C SER A 59 13.16 4.15 11.27
N ARG A 60 14.43 3.76 11.22
CA ARG A 60 14.85 2.53 10.55
C ARG A 60 15.02 1.43 11.59
N TYR A 61 14.62 0.21 11.26
CA TYR A 61 14.60 -0.91 12.19
C TYR A 61 15.24 -2.14 11.57
N ARG A 62 16.06 -2.87 12.32
CA ARG A 62 16.63 -4.15 11.88
C ARG A 62 15.84 -5.29 12.50
N THR A 63 15.04 -5.96 11.68
CA THR A 63 14.25 -7.13 12.09
C THR A 63 15.11 -8.37 12.35
N ASP A 64 16.37 -8.40 11.89
CA ASP A 64 17.30 -9.52 12.04
C ASP A 64 18.09 -9.54 13.36
N GLU A 65 18.01 -8.48 14.17
CA GLU A 65 18.65 -8.39 15.48
C GLU A 65 17.61 -8.49 16.62
N ASP A 66 17.69 -9.54 17.44
CA ASP A 66 16.78 -9.80 18.60
C ASP A 66 16.70 -8.64 19.63
N GLU A 67 17.61 -7.65 19.58
CA GLU A 67 17.63 -6.46 20.43
C GLU A 67 17.66 -5.13 19.63
N GLY A 68 17.34 -5.17 18.33
CA GLY A 68 17.32 -3.99 17.48
C GLY A 68 16.41 -2.91 18.09
N LYS A 69 16.98 -1.73 18.38
CA LYS A 69 16.18 -0.54 18.71
C LYS A 69 15.97 0.26 17.43
N PRO A 70 14.76 0.78 17.19
CA PRO A 70 14.53 1.70 16.08
C PRO A 70 15.53 2.86 16.16
N ASP A 71 16.25 3.10 15.06
CA ASP A 71 17.16 4.25 14.90
C ASP A 71 16.38 5.39 14.26
N LEU A 72 16.17 6.46 15.02
CA LEU A 72 15.33 7.59 14.62
C LEU A 72 15.84 8.23 13.34
N ILE A 73 14.90 8.44 12.41
CA ILE A 73 15.06 9.19 11.16
C ILE A 73 14.52 10.61 11.33
N GLY A 74 13.34 10.77 11.92
CA GLY A 74 12.74 12.09 12.13
C GLY A 74 11.45 12.05 12.93
N THR A 75 10.97 13.22 13.36
CA THR A 75 9.73 13.35 14.13
C THR A 75 8.90 14.52 13.63
N ALA A 76 7.60 14.32 13.39
CA ALA A 76 6.64 15.38 13.15
C ALA A 76 5.65 15.48 14.32
N GLN A 77 5.29 16.70 14.70
CA GLN A 77 4.27 16.95 15.72
C GLN A 77 3.16 17.83 15.16
N ILE A 78 1.95 17.27 15.07
CA ILE A 78 0.77 17.88 14.47
C ILE A 78 -0.20 18.25 15.58
N SER A 79 -0.56 19.53 15.68
CA SER A 79 -1.56 19.97 16.67
C SER A 79 -2.96 19.51 16.24
N LEU A 80 -3.66 18.82 17.14
CA LEU A 80 -5.06 18.43 16.94
C LEU A 80 -6.00 19.53 17.48
N ASP A 81 -7.22 19.59 16.95
CA ASP A 81 -8.18 20.63 17.30
C ASP A 81 -8.69 20.44 18.74
N LYS A 82 -8.26 21.32 19.64
CA LYS A 82 -8.67 21.33 21.06
C LYS A 82 -10.15 21.63 21.26
N SER A 83 -10.87 22.10 20.24
CA SER A 83 -12.32 22.24 20.27
C SER A 83 -13.05 20.92 19.95
N LEU A 84 -12.35 19.95 19.38
CA LEU A 84 -12.85 18.62 19.00
C LEU A 84 -12.26 17.54 19.91
N LEU A 85 -12.58 17.61 21.21
CA LEU A 85 -12.08 16.67 22.21
C LEU A 85 -12.80 15.31 22.21
N GLY A 86 -13.93 15.19 21.51
CA GLY A 86 -14.63 13.92 21.34
C GLY A 86 -13.91 13.02 20.35
N PHE A 87 -14.22 11.72 20.37
CA PHE A 87 -13.70 10.77 19.40
C PHE A 87 -14.05 11.24 17.97
N HIS A 88 -13.03 11.71 17.25
CA HIS A 88 -13.16 12.38 15.97
C HIS A 88 -12.16 11.81 14.97
N ASN A 89 -12.57 11.80 13.71
CA ASN A 89 -11.78 11.35 12.59
C ASN A 89 -10.88 12.48 12.08
N TYR A 90 -9.60 12.20 11.94
CA TYR A 90 -8.58 13.10 11.42
C TYR A 90 -7.98 12.48 10.15
N ASP A 91 -8.13 13.22 9.06
CA ASP A 91 -7.47 12.98 7.77
C ASP A 91 -6.29 13.94 7.68
N LEU A 92 -5.07 13.39 7.75
CA LEU A 92 -3.83 14.14 7.85
C LEU A 92 -2.85 13.73 6.75
N THR A 93 -2.34 14.72 6.03
CA THR A 93 -1.15 14.58 5.18
C THR A 93 0.00 15.33 5.81
N ILE A 94 1.09 14.61 6.09
CA ILE A 94 2.29 15.12 6.74
C ILE A 94 3.43 15.01 5.72
N ASP A 95 3.76 16.14 5.12
CA ASP A 95 4.89 16.23 4.20
C ASP A 95 6.20 15.99 4.97
N LEU A 96 7.17 15.34 4.32
CA LEU A 96 8.45 15.02 4.96
C LEU A 96 9.23 16.26 5.40
N ASP A 97 9.01 17.42 4.77
CA ASP A 97 9.61 18.69 5.18
C ASP A 97 9.07 19.22 6.54
N GLN A 98 7.96 18.66 7.03
CA GLN A 98 7.39 18.97 8.35
C GLN A 98 8.05 18.16 9.48
N PHE A 99 8.93 17.20 9.17
CA PHE A 99 9.65 16.42 10.16
C PHE A 99 10.88 17.18 10.67
N ASP A 100 10.93 17.39 11.98
CA ASP A 100 12.11 17.90 12.65
C ASP A 100 13.24 16.87 12.55
N THR A 101 14.44 17.35 12.21
CA THR A 101 15.67 16.55 12.17
C THR A 101 15.62 15.36 11.20
N LEU A 102 14.85 15.44 10.12
CA LEU A 102 14.73 14.38 9.12
C LEU A 102 16.09 14.02 8.48
N ASP A 103 16.52 12.79 8.67
CA ASP A 103 17.70 12.22 8.02
C ASP A 103 17.30 11.49 6.73
N LEU A 104 17.31 12.23 5.62
CA LEU A 104 16.94 11.71 4.29
C LEU A 104 17.81 10.52 3.86
N GLU A 105 19.07 10.45 4.28
CA GLU A 105 19.96 9.34 3.94
C GLU A 105 19.51 8.05 4.63
N LYS A 106 19.19 8.13 5.93
CA LYS A 106 18.62 6.99 6.66
C LYS A 106 17.23 6.60 6.17
N LEU A 107 16.40 7.56 5.79
CA LEU A 107 15.08 7.29 5.22
C LEU A 107 15.21 6.53 3.90
N ALA A 108 16.08 7.03 3.00
CA ALA A 108 16.34 6.38 1.72
C ALA A 108 16.93 4.98 1.90
N ASP A 109 17.80 4.77 2.89
CA ASP A 109 18.31 3.46 3.30
C ASP A 109 17.17 2.52 3.74
N ALA A 110 16.30 2.97 4.66
CA ALA A 110 15.19 2.18 5.21
C ALA A 110 14.10 1.76 4.20
N ILE A 111 14.12 2.34 3.00
CA ILE A 111 13.19 2.01 1.92
C ILE A 111 13.89 1.43 0.68
N SER A 112 15.19 1.09 0.77
CA SER A 112 15.99 0.57 -0.35
C SER A 112 16.09 -0.96 -0.38
N ARG A 113 16.07 -1.58 -1.57
CA ARG A 113 16.00 -3.04 -1.83
C ARG A 113 17.09 -3.87 -1.20
N GLU A 114 18.28 -3.32 -1.13
CA GLU A 114 19.46 -4.00 -0.57
C GLU A 114 19.73 -3.60 0.89
N SER A 115 18.85 -2.79 1.50
CA SER A 115 19.01 -2.42 2.89
C SER A 115 18.68 -3.58 3.81
N VAL A 116 19.40 -3.63 4.92
CA VAL A 116 19.11 -4.51 6.06
C VAL A 116 18.10 -3.88 7.02
N TYR A 117 17.66 -2.65 6.72
CA TYR A 117 16.74 -1.89 7.53
C TYR A 117 15.34 -1.83 6.90
N ASP A 118 14.33 -1.97 7.74
CA ASP A 118 12.92 -1.75 7.45
C ASP A 118 12.51 -0.34 7.92
N LEU A 119 11.52 0.25 7.26
CA LEU A 119 10.92 1.51 7.69
C LEU A 119 9.93 1.24 8.84
N TYR A 120 10.17 1.86 9.98
CA TYR A 120 9.34 1.76 11.18
C TYR A 120 8.72 3.11 11.49
N ILE A 121 7.40 3.15 11.65
CA ILE A 121 6.64 4.38 11.94
C ILE A 121 5.86 4.18 13.24
N ARG A 122 6.01 5.12 14.16
CA ARG A 122 5.26 5.16 15.41
C ARG A 122 4.36 6.39 15.41
N ILE A 123 3.07 6.18 15.66
CA ILE A 123 2.04 7.22 15.65
C ILE A 123 1.44 7.29 17.05
N GLU A 124 1.62 8.40 17.75
CA GLU A 124 1.11 8.60 19.10
C GLU A 124 0.15 9.79 19.14
N SER A 125 -1.09 9.56 19.56
CA SER A 125 -2.00 10.66 19.92
C SER A 125 -1.86 10.95 21.41
N SER A 126 -1.65 12.22 21.77
CA SER A 126 -1.42 12.63 23.16
C SER A 126 -2.23 13.87 23.52
N ILE A 127 -2.90 13.80 24.66
CA ILE A 127 -3.63 14.92 25.26
C ILE A 127 -3.17 15.13 26.71
N SER A 128 -2.92 16.37 27.07
CA SER A 128 -2.24 16.73 28.30
C SER A 128 -2.82 17.99 28.92
N SER A 129 -2.60 18.12 30.23
CA SER A 129 -2.98 19.31 30.99
C SER A 129 -4.49 19.63 30.94
N CYS A 130 -5.31 18.57 30.93
CA CYS A 130 -6.76 18.72 30.92
C CYS A 130 -7.30 19.17 32.28
N LYS A 131 -8.20 20.16 32.24
CA LYS A 131 -8.99 20.69 33.35
C LYS A 131 -10.46 20.41 33.05
N VAL A 132 -11.18 19.95 34.06
CA VAL A 132 -12.60 19.65 33.97
C VAL A 132 -13.35 20.59 34.90
N ASP A 133 -14.23 21.41 34.35
CA ASP A 133 -15.12 22.33 35.07
C ASP A 133 -16.49 21.67 35.31
N GLY A 134 -16.47 20.50 35.97
CA GLY A 134 -17.66 19.69 36.23
C GLY A 134 -17.38 18.42 37.03
N ASP A 135 -18.36 17.99 37.84
CA ASP A 135 -18.20 16.91 38.83
C ASP A 135 -18.23 15.49 38.23
N LEU A 136 -18.54 15.33 36.94
CA LEU A 136 -19.04 14.07 36.38
C LEU A 136 -18.46 13.64 35.03
N PHE A 137 -17.38 14.26 34.53
CA PHE A 137 -16.77 13.81 33.27
C PHE A 137 -16.34 12.35 33.36
N LYS A 138 -16.93 11.50 32.51
CA LYS A 138 -16.65 10.07 32.42
C LYS A 138 -16.38 9.70 30.97
N GLY A 139 -15.20 10.05 30.50
CA GLY A 139 -14.71 9.69 29.17
C GLY A 139 -13.50 8.77 29.22
N ILE A 140 -13.35 7.97 28.17
CA ILE A 140 -12.16 7.16 27.93
C ILE A 140 -11.42 7.77 26.76
N TYR A 141 -10.15 8.13 26.95
CA TYR A 141 -9.32 8.56 25.82
C TYR A 141 -9.03 7.35 24.92
N ALA A 142 -9.27 7.50 23.63
CA ALA A 142 -9.14 6.44 22.64
C ALA A 142 -8.38 6.92 21.41
N HIS A 143 -7.70 5.99 20.76
CA HIS A 143 -6.98 6.11 19.50
C HIS A 143 -7.32 4.87 18.67
N GLU A 144 -7.58 5.05 17.38
CA GLU A 144 -7.78 3.99 16.40
C GLU A 144 -7.25 4.46 15.04
N LEU A 145 -6.11 3.92 14.61
CA LEU A 145 -5.63 4.11 13.24
C LEU A 145 -6.51 3.33 12.25
N LEU A 146 -7.05 4.02 11.25
CA LEU A 146 -7.92 3.46 10.22
C LEU A 146 -7.17 3.10 8.94
N SER A 147 -6.26 3.99 8.52
CA SER A 147 -5.37 3.74 7.40
C SER A 147 -4.12 4.62 7.49
N ALA A 148 -3.06 4.19 6.82
CA ALA A 148 -1.82 4.94 6.71
C ALA A 148 -1.14 4.57 5.40
N SER A 149 -0.57 5.55 4.70
CA SER A 149 0.18 5.35 3.47
C SER A 149 1.39 6.26 3.40
N PHE A 150 2.47 5.79 2.79
CA PHE A 150 3.69 6.55 2.57
C PHE A 150 3.91 6.76 1.07
N GLU A 151 3.93 8.02 0.65
CA GLU A 151 4.21 8.43 -0.72
C GLU A 151 5.62 9.00 -0.78
N ILE A 152 6.38 8.62 -1.81
CA ILE A 152 7.73 9.12 -2.03
C ILE A 152 7.83 9.85 -3.36
N GLU A 153 8.63 10.91 -3.38
CA GLU A 153 8.98 11.66 -4.57
C GLU A 153 10.38 11.26 -5.02
N THR A 154 10.53 11.03 -6.32
CA THR A 154 11.81 10.73 -6.97
C THR A 154 12.06 11.66 -8.15
N ASP A 155 13.33 12.04 -8.36
CA ASP A 155 13.72 12.96 -9.44
C ASP A 155 13.52 12.39 -10.85
N GLU A 156 13.53 11.06 -10.98
CA GLU A 156 13.28 10.34 -12.23
C GLU A 156 12.21 9.26 -12.00
N SER A 157 11.25 9.15 -12.93
CA SER A 157 10.31 8.02 -13.06
C SER A 157 11.05 6.81 -13.66
N ASP A 158 12.10 6.36 -13.00
CA ASP A 158 12.90 5.22 -13.43
C ASP A 158 12.51 4.02 -12.57
N LEU A 159 11.33 3.45 -12.82
CA LEU A 159 11.03 2.10 -12.32
C LEU A 159 12.09 1.18 -12.91
N LYS A 160 12.90 0.55 -12.05
CA LYS A 160 13.91 -0.43 -12.46
C LYS A 160 13.61 -1.79 -11.83
N LEU A 161 13.62 -2.83 -12.65
CA LEU A 161 13.50 -4.22 -12.21
C LEU A 161 14.78 -4.94 -12.61
N ASN A 162 15.54 -5.41 -11.61
CA ASN A 162 16.82 -6.08 -11.80
C ASN A 162 17.85 -5.23 -12.59
N GLY A 163 17.90 -3.92 -12.34
CA GLY A 163 18.83 -2.99 -13.01
C GLY A 163 18.41 -2.51 -14.41
N ASP A 164 17.30 -2.99 -14.96
CA ASP A 164 16.77 -2.56 -16.25
C ASP A 164 15.61 -1.57 -16.08
N SER A 165 15.63 -0.46 -16.83
CA SER A 165 14.55 0.52 -16.87
C SER A 165 13.27 -0.11 -17.42
N ILE A 166 12.18 0.02 -16.68
CA ILE A 166 10.86 -0.46 -17.06
C ILE A 166 10.11 0.68 -17.76
N GLU A 167 9.90 0.55 -19.07
CA GLU A 167 9.16 1.53 -19.87
C GLU A 167 7.64 1.47 -19.64
N THR A 168 7.14 0.40 -19.01
CA THR A 168 5.72 0.15 -18.74
C THR A 168 5.47 -0.05 -17.24
N PRO A 169 4.39 0.48 -16.64
CA PRO A 169 4.17 0.45 -15.19
C PRO A 169 3.74 -0.93 -14.66
N TYR A 170 4.14 -2.04 -15.30
CA TYR A 170 3.84 -3.40 -14.88
C TYR A 170 5.04 -4.37 -15.01
N VAL A 171 5.03 -5.47 -14.23
CA VAL A 171 6.07 -6.50 -14.17
C VAL A 171 5.53 -7.50 -15.17
N PRO A 172 6.19 -7.67 -16.32
CA PRO A 172 5.84 -8.74 -17.21
C PRO A 172 6.20 -10.07 -16.53
N ILE A 173 5.20 -10.88 -16.22
CA ILE A 173 5.42 -12.27 -15.81
C ILE A 173 4.88 -13.17 -16.92
N SER A 174 5.74 -13.96 -17.55
CA SER A 174 5.31 -14.85 -18.63
C SER A 174 4.82 -16.19 -18.07
N GLN A 175 3.74 -16.70 -18.66
CA GLN A 175 3.34 -18.10 -18.53
C GLN A 175 3.14 -18.69 -19.91
N GLU A 176 3.93 -19.72 -20.18
CA GLU A 176 3.96 -20.40 -21.48
C GLU A 176 3.14 -21.70 -21.46
N SER A 177 2.70 -22.10 -22.65
CA SER A 177 2.07 -23.38 -22.96
C SER A 177 0.82 -23.67 -22.13
N ILE A 178 0.01 -22.64 -21.89
CA ILE A 178 -1.28 -22.75 -21.21
C ILE A 178 -2.22 -23.55 -22.09
N LEU A 179 -2.56 -24.75 -21.67
CA LEU A 179 -3.55 -25.57 -22.36
C LEU A 179 -4.95 -24.93 -22.21
N LEU A 180 -5.54 -24.53 -23.34
CA LEU A 180 -6.88 -23.97 -23.37
C LEU A 180 -7.94 -25.08 -23.29
N THR A 181 -8.99 -24.82 -22.52
CA THR A 181 -10.09 -25.77 -22.33
C THR A 181 -11.23 -25.46 -23.27
N LYS A 182 -11.66 -26.44 -24.08
CA LYS A 182 -12.81 -26.27 -24.98
C LYS A 182 -14.10 -26.14 -24.15
N THR A 183 -14.81 -25.03 -24.32
CA THR A 183 -16.06 -24.74 -23.60
C THR A 183 -17.29 -24.84 -24.51
N ASP A 184 -17.12 -24.63 -25.82
CA ASP A 184 -18.18 -24.80 -26.84
C ASP A 184 -17.56 -25.22 -28.18
N ALA A 185 -18.38 -25.39 -29.23
CA ALA A 185 -18.00 -25.90 -30.55
C ALA A 185 -16.73 -25.25 -31.14
N SER A 186 -16.60 -23.93 -31.01
CA SER A 186 -15.44 -23.14 -31.48
C SER A 186 -14.81 -22.27 -30.38
N THR A 187 -15.24 -22.42 -29.12
CA THR A 187 -14.87 -21.51 -28.03
C THR A 187 -14.01 -22.24 -27.00
N TYR A 188 -12.96 -21.56 -26.56
CA TYR A 188 -11.97 -22.08 -25.63
C TYR A 188 -11.70 -21.06 -24.54
N SER A 189 -11.56 -21.50 -23.29
CA SER A 189 -11.18 -20.65 -22.17
C SER A 189 -9.73 -20.85 -21.78
N PHE A 190 -9.12 -19.79 -21.24
CA PHE A 190 -7.84 -19.94 -20.54
C PHE A 190 -8.01 -20.92 -19.38
N GLY A 191 -7.11 -21.90 -19.30
CA GLY A 191 -7.15 -22.97 -18.31
C GLY A 191 -6.69 -22.49 -16.93
N GLN A 192 -5.90 -23.31 -16.24
CA GLN A 192 -5.30 -22.92 -14.96
C GLN A 192 -4.21 -21.87 -15.16
N LEU A 193 -4.60 -20.61 -15.01
CA LEU A 193 -3.69 -19.48 -14.87
C LEU A 193 -3.00 -19.56 -13.50
N LEU A 194 -1.70 -19.23 -13.47
CA LEU A 194 -0.91 -19.20 -12.24
C LEU A 194 -1.25 -18.00 -11.36
N TYR A 195 -1.75 -16.92 -11.95
CA TYR A 195 -2.07 -15.67 -11.26
C TYR A 195 -3.42 -15.12 -11.72
N ASP A 196 -4.02 -14.25 -10.91
CA ASP A 196 -5.28 -13.55 -11.22
C ASP A 196 -5.04 -12.10 -11.71
N PHE A 197 -3.91 -11.86 -12.38
CA PHE A 197 -3.62 -10.58 -13.01
C PHE A 197 -4.25 -10.51 -14.41
N ASP A 198 -4.50 -9.27 -14.86
CA ASP A 198 -4.76 -9.04 -16.28
C ASP A 198 -3.52 -9.44 -17.09
N PHE A 199 -3.73 -9.91 -18.31
CA PHE A 199 -2.64 -10.40 -19.16
C PHE A 199 -2.84 -9.99 -20.61
N VAL A 200 -1.76 -9.98 -21.37
CA VAL A 200 -1.78 -9.98 -22.83
C VAL A 200 -1.51 -11.38 -23.34
N ILE A 201 -2.05 -11.68 -24.52
CA ILE A 201 -1.74 -12.92 -25.24
C ILE A 201 -0.56 -12.62 -26.14
N ASP A 202 0.54 -13.33 -25.92
CA ASP A 202 1.73 -13.23 -26.75
C ASP A 202 1.60 -14.13 -27.98
N GLU A 203 1.05 -15.33 -27.78
CA GLU A 203 0.85 -16.32 -28.85
C GLU A 203 -0.33 -17.24 -28.56
N ILE A 204 -1.09 -17.60 -29.59
CA ILE A 204 -1.97 -18.78 -29.59
C ILE A 204 -1.46 -19.75 -30.63
N ARG A 205 -1.36 -21.04 -30.30
CA ARG A 205 -0.96 -22.09 -31.24
C ARG A 205 -1.76 -23.37 -31.06
N THR A 206 -1.84 -24.13 -32.14
CA THR A 206 -2.27 -25.53 -32.15
C THR A 206 -1.09 -26.44 -31.79
N ASP A 207 -1.23 -27.75 -31.97
CA ASP A 207 -0.12 -28.70 -31.90
C ASP A 207 0.90 -28.53 -33.04
N LYS A 208 0.60 -27.70 -34.06
CA LYS A 208 1.39 -27.60 -35.31
C LYS A 208 1.63 -26.19 -35.80
N ASP A 209 0.61 -25.35 -35.75
CA ASP A 209 0.59 -24.01 -36.35
C ASP A 209 0.29 -22.92 -35.31
N ILE A 210 0.95 -21.78 -35.44
CA ILE A 210 0.61 -20.53 -34.74
C ILE A 210 -0.64 -19.92 -35.38
N LEU A 211 -1.55 -19.41 -34.56
CA LEU A 211 -2.80 -18.79 -34.95
C LEU A 211 -2.72 -17.27 -34.82
N TYR A 212 -3.38 -16.56 -35.71
CA TYR A 212 -3.39 -15.09 -35.71
C TYR A 212 -4.75 -14.53 -35.32
N GLU A 213 -4.73 -13.51 -34.47
CA GLU A 213 -5.94 -12.79 -34.05
C GLU A 213 -6.63 -12.13 -35.25
N ASP A 214 -7.96 -12.10 -35.23
CA ASP A 214 -8.87 -11.63 -36.28
C ASP A 214 -8.79 -12.38 -37.63
N ILE A 215 -7.88 -13.35 -37.76
CA ILE A 215 -7.76 -14.23 -38.92
C ILE A 215 -8.22 -15.64 -38.57
N ASP A 216 -7.67 -16.21 -37.50
CA ASP A 216 -7.90 -17.59 -37.07
C ASP A 216 -8.73 -17.66 -35.78
N TYR A 217 -8.70 -16.61 -34.96
CA TYR A 217 -9.50 -16.52 -33.73
C TYR A 217 -9.91 -15.07 -33.39
N LYS A 218 -10.84 -14.92 -32.46
CA LYS A 218 -11.18 -13.66 -31.77
C LYS A 218 -11.03 -13.81 -30.27
N VAL A 219 -10.51 -12.79 -29.59
CA VAL A 219 -10.37 -12.78 -28.12
C VAL A 219 -11.53 -12.05 -27.43
N ASP A 220 -11.92 -12.53 -26.27
CA ASP A 220 -12.73 -11.83 -25.27
C ASP A 220 -11.99 -11.98 -23.93
N LEU A 221 -11.18 -10.97 -23.59
CA LEU A 221 -10.34 -10.97 -22.38
C LEU A 221 -11.17 -10.83 -21.10
N ASP A 222 -12.31 -10.13 -21.15
CA ASP A 222 -13.23 -10.00 -20.01
C ASP A 222 -13.77 -11.36 -19.57
N LYS A 223 -14.07 -12.23 -20.55
CA LYS A 223 -14.49 -13.61 -20.30
C LYS A 223 -13.34 -14.60 -20.24
N ARG A 224 -12.10 -14.16 -20.50
CA ARG A 224 -10.91 -15.02 -20.66
C ARG A 224 -11.21 -16.18 -21.63
N THR A 225 -11.69 -15.84 -22.82
CA THR A 225 -11.99 -16.82 -23.87
C THR A 225 -11.44 -16.40 -25.23
N ILE A 226 -11.18 -17.39 -26.07
CA ILE A 226 -10.98 -17.21 -27.52
C ILE A 226 -12.07 -17.97 -28.28
N THR A 227 -12.44 -17.46 -29.44
CA THR A 227 -13.36 -18.11 -30.38
C THR A 227 -12.64 -18.33 -31.71
N LEU A 228 -12.45 -19.59 -32.11
CA LEU A 228 -11.86 -19.94 -33.40
C LEU A 228 -12.82 -19.58 -34.54
N ILE A 229 -12.24 -19.09 -35.64
CA ILE A 229 -12.95 -18.68 -36.85
C ILE A 229 -12.32 -19.33 -38.09
N ASN A 230 -12.97 -19.15 -39.24
CA ASN A 230 -12.50 -19.62 -40.55
C ASN A 230 -12.11 -21.11 -40.54
N VAL A 231 -10.92 -21.44 -41.02
CA VAL A 231 -10.46 -22.83 -41.21
C VAL A 231 -10.25 -23.59 -39.90
N TYR A 232 -10.08 -22.86 -38.79
CA TYR A 232 -9.91 -23.43 -37.45
C TYR A 232 -11.20 -23.53 -36.65
N ARG A 233 -12.34 -23.06 -37.18
CA ARG A 233 -13.64 -23.03 -36.47
C ARG A 233 -14.02 -24.37 -35.82
N ASP A 234 -13.80 -25.48 -36.52
CA ASP A 234 -14.15 -26.83 -36.08
C ASP A 234 -12.94 -27.63 -35.60
N TYR A 235 -11.83 -26.96 -35.27
CA TYR A 235 -10.63 -27.62 -34.78
C TYR A 235 -10.93 -28.39 -33.48
N SER A 236 -10.34 -29.58 -33.35
CA SER A 236 -10.61 -30.52 -32.25
C SER A 236 -9.35 -30.98 -31.53
N GLY A 237 -8.19 -30.42 -31.87
CA GLY A 237 -6.92 -30.71 -31.20
C GLY A 237 -6.67 -29.79 -30.00
N TYR A 238 -5.46 -29.86 -29.47
CA TYR A 238 -5.04 -28.99 -28.36
C TYR A 238 -4.71 -27.59 -28.85
N LEU A 239 -5.03 -26.61 -28.01
CA LEU A 239 -4.63 -25.22 -28.17
C LEU A 239 -3.82 -24.81 -26.97
N PHE A 240 -2.74 -24.10 -27.24
CA PHE A 240 -1.84 -23.55 -26.24
C PHE A 240 -1.80 -22.04 -26.38
N ALA A 241 -1.69 -21.35 -25.25
CA ALA A 241 -1.45 -19.93 -25.20
C ALA A 241 -0.18 -19.63 -24.42
N ASP A 242 0.59 -18.67 -24.93
CA ASP A 242 1.61 -17.99 -24.15
C ASP A 242 1.06 -16.61 -23.82
N ILE A 243 1.15 -16.23 -22.55
CA ILE A 243 0.66 -14.96 -22.06
C ILE A 243 1.73 -14.26 -21.23
N THR A 244 1.63 -12.94 -21.20
CA THR A 244 2.38 -12.11 -20.27
C THR A 244 1.38 -11.42 -19.35
N TYR A 245 1.41 -11.79 -18.08
CA TYR A 245 0.70 -11.08 -17.03
C TYR A 245 1.21 -9.65 -16.96
N LYS A 246 0.27 -8.71 -16.90
CA LYS A 246 0.52 -7.33 -16.52
C LYS A 246 0.49 -7.23 -15.00
N ALA A 247 1.43 -7.90 -14.36
CA ALA A 247 1.48 -7.93 -12.91
C ALA A 247 2.20 -6.67 -12.43
N PHE A 248 1.55 -5.53 -12.16
CA PHE A 248 2.03 -4.63 -11.10
C PHE A 248 0.87 -4.38 -10.14
N GLU A 249 1.24 -4.22 -8.86
CA GLU A 249 0.41 -3.55 -7.85
C GLU A 249 -0.10 -2.21 -8.41
N TRP A 250 -1.11 -1.61 -7.78
CA TRP A 250 -1.57 -0.24 -8.07
C TRP A 250 -2.74 -0.04 -9.06
N GLU A 251 -3.26 -1.05 -9.77
CA GLU A 251 -4.60 -0.96 -10.40
C GLU A 251 -5.49 -2.20 -10.19
N LYS A 252 -5.81 -2.48 -8.92
CA LYS A 252 -7.15 -2.91 -8.50
C LYS A 252 -7.25 -2.76 -6.98
N GLY A 253 -7.64 -1.57 -6.55
CA GLY A 253 -7.84 -1.24 -5.14
C GLY A 253 -6.53 -0.95 -4.41
N SER A 254 -6.53 0.15 -3.66
CA SER A 254 -5.51 0.56 -2.68
C SER A 254 -4.67 -0.58 -2.07
N VAL A 255 -3.35 -0.40 -2.04
CA VAL A 255 -2.46 -1.11 -1.09
C VAL A 255 -1.60 -0.09 -0.36
N SER A 256 -2.13 0.38 0.76
CA SER A 256 -1.35 0.48 1.99
C SER A 256 -2.34 0.23 3.11
N SER A 257 -2.72 -1.04 3.29
CA SER A 257 -3.27 -1.47 4.57
C SER A 257 -2.07 -1.89 5.39
N LEU A 258 -1.54 -0.94 6.17
CA LEU A 258 -0.67 -1.30 7.27
C LEU A 258 -1.53 -2.10 8.24
N ASP A 259 -1.25 -3.40 8.35
CA ASP A 259 -1.89 -4.22 9.35
C ASP A 259 -1.42 -3.74 10.73
N PRO A 260 -2.33 -3.36 11.65
CA PRO A 260 -1.94 -2.99 13.01
C PRO A 260 -1.32 -4.20 13.71
N ILE A 261 -0.15 -4.00 14.32
CA ILE A 261 0.48 -5.00 15.18
C ILE A 261 -0.37 -5.09 16.47
N THR A 262 -1.15 -6.17 16.61
CA THR A 262 -1.89 -6.50 17.87
C THR A 262 -1.02 -7.18 18.90
#